data_AF-A0A524DJH9-F1
#
_entry.id   AF-A0A524DJH9-F1
#
_cell.length_a   1.000
_cell.length_b   1.000
_cell.length_c   1.000
_cell.angle_alpha   90.00
_cell.angle_beta   90.00
_cell.angle_gamma   90.00
#
_symmetry.space_group_name_H-M   'P 1'
#
loop_
_entity.id
_entity.type
_entity.pdbx_description
1 polymer ?
#
loop_
_entity_poly.entity_id
_entity_poly.type
_entity_poly.pdbx_seq_one_letter_code
_entity_poly.pdbx_strand_id
1 'polypeptide(L)'
;MTFFRSSKSPPLKLKSFKKDIAPIGFFFDIIFSESFKIPILPVPLRIDKLTNGEPTVIIFPNTNELDELCSEYNLNINYNLLYSIGLNNLITHAKIKYKEITLKTLNPKKINEWWNSSKNLSSKSIDLMESFTLIFSEFIRVFGYKIKNNLKFNDEVFRKILIEYCDKIIKHFRFKIEENIFKMKQENLIIQEKLYIEKKKKCYPLVHEISVLDRSNNKTYTREFVPYLIYDDILNCFYYNKSILKKELSGKMINLKLYEDFNIISSVFSFNRINYKHHSDLHNLEKLKLNKILEVYKDLKI
;
A
#
# COMPACT_ATOMS: atom_id res chain seq x y z
N MET A 1 -18.24 -34.84 21.04
CA MET A 1 -17.80 -33.51 20.57
C MET A 1 -18.68 -33.06 19.42
N THR A 2 -19.71 -32.28 19.74
CA THR A 2 -20.63 -31.69 18.77
C THR A 2 -19.98 -30.45 18.16
N PHE A 3 -19.54 -30.58 16.90
CA PHE A 3 -19.16 -29.42 16.09
C PHE A 3 -20.42 -28.59 15.82
N PHE A 4 -20.51 -27.41 16.42
CA PHE A 4 -21.46 -26.38 15.97
C PHE A 4 -21.07 -25.94 14.56
N ARG A 5 -21.60 -26.64 13.54
CA ARG A 5 -21.63 -26.12 12.17
C ARG A 5 -22.61 -24.95 12.16
N SER A 6 -22.07 -23.73 12.16
CA SER A 6 -22.85 -22.54 11.81
C SER A 6 -23.48 -22.76 10.43
N SER A 7 -24.81 -22.89 10.39
CA SER A 7 -25.64 -23.20 9.22
C SER A 7 -25.82 -22.03 8.25
N LYS A 8 -24.98 -20.98 8.32
CA LYS A 8 -25.11 -19.83 7.43
C LYS A 8 -24.51 -20.17 6.07
N SER A 9 -25.36 -20.17 5.04
CA SER A 9 -24.93 -20.23 3.64
C SER A 9 -23.87 -19.16 3.38
N PRO A 10 -22.80 -19.47 2.63
CA PRO A 10 -21.76 -18.49 2.31
C PRO A 10 -22.39 -17.26 1.61
N PRO A 11 -21.95 -16.04 1.95
CA PRO A 11 -22.52 -14.83 1.38
C PRO A 11 -22.23 -14.76 -0.12
N LEU A 12 -23.19 -14.25 -0.89
CA LEU A 12 -23.03 -14.07 -2.34
C LEU A 12 -22.08 -12.91 -2.69
N LYS A 13 -21.96 -11.93 -1.79
CA LYS A 13 -21.12 -10.72 -1.95
C LYS A 13 -20.57 -10.29 -0.59
N LEU A 14 -19.43 -9.61 -0.62
CA LEU A 14 -18.90 -8.92 0.54
C LEU A 14 -19.69 -7.62 0.74
N LYS A 15 -20.02 -7.30 1.99
CA LYS A 15 -20.75 -6.07 2.32
C LYS A 15 -19.85 -4.86 2.02
N SER A 16 -20.38 -3.90 1.28
CA SER A 16 -19.73 -2.61 1.04
C SER A 16 -20.74 -1.47 1.13
N PHE A 17 -20.26 -0.26 1.40
CA PHE A 17 -21.07 0.94 1.58
C PHE A 17 -20.86 1.90 0.41
N LYS A 18 -21.94 2.36 -0.24
CA LYS A 18 -21.88 3.14 -1.49
C LYS A 18 -21.15 4.48 -1.37
N LYS A 19 -21.23 5.14 -0.21
CA LYS A 19 -20.60 6.45 0.03
C LYS A 19 -19.09 6.38 0.30
N ASP A 20 -18.61 5.18 0.62
CA ASP A 20 -17.22 4.92 0.97
C ASP A 20 -16.36 4.72 -0.28
N ILE A 21 -15.21 5.40 -0.36
CA ILE A 21 -14.30 5.37 -1.52
C ILE A 21 -13.00 4.61 -1.29
N ALA A 22 -12.77 4.07 -0.09
CA ALA A 22 -11.62 3.21 0.20
C ALA A 22 -10.28 3.74 -0.37
N PRO A 23 -9.64 4.73 0.28
CA PRO A 23 -8.26 5.08 -0.04
C PRO A 23 -7.36 3.85 0.12
N ILE A 24 -6.42 3.64 -0.80
CA ILE A 24 -5.42 2.56 -0.77
C ILE A 24 -4.06 3.17 -1.06
N GLY A 25 -3.10 2.98 -0.16
CA GLY A 25 -1.68 3.17 -0.48
C GLY A 25 -0.98 1.84 -0.71
N PHE A 26 0.17 1.90 -1.37
CA PHE A 26 1.05 0.75 -1.58
C PHE A 26 2.41 1.09 -1.01
N PHE A 27 3.06 0.17 -0.30
CA PHE A 27 4.41 0.38 0.21
C PHE A 27 5.26 -0.89 0.15
N PHE A 28 6.57 -0.71 0.28
CA PHE A 28 7.55 -1.79 0.39
C PHE A 28 7.42 -2.49 1.74
N ASP A 29 7.03 -3.75 1.71
CA ASP A 29 6.98 -4.62 2.87
C ASP A 29 8.26 -5.48 2.94
N ILE A 30 8.51 -6.06 4.11
CA ILE A 30 9.71 -6.86 4.39
C ILE A 30 9.41 -8.34 4.17
N ILE A 31 8.17 -8.75 4.40
CA ILE A 31 7.75 -10.16 4.45
C ILE A 31 7.01 -10.53 3.17
N PHE A 32 7.55 -11.50 2.43
CA PHE A 32 6.83 -12.04 1.27
C PHE A 32 5.91 -13.20 1.70
N SER A 33 4.88 -13.45 0.89
CA SER A 33 3.95 -14.57 1.08
C SER A 33 3.47 -15.09 -0.28
N GLU A 34 2.67 -16.14 -0.28
CA GLU A 34 2.06 -16.66 -1.52
C GLU A 34 1.22 -15.60 -2.25
N SER A 35 0.52 -14.74 -1.50
CA SER A 35 -0.28 -13.64 -2.08
C SER A 35 0.56 -12.41 -2.45
N PHE A 36 1.78 -12.32 -1.93
CA PHE A 36 2.67 -11.16 -2.04
C PHE A 36 4.09 -11.65 -2.34
N LYS A 37 4.30 -12.28 -3.51
CA LYS A 37 5.58 -12.90 -3.89
C LYS A 37 6.72 -11.87 -3.89
N ILE A 38 6.42 -10.70 -4.44
CA ILE A 38 7.21 -9.48 -4.23
C ILE A 38 6.43 -8.65 -3.21
N PRO A 39 7.01 -8.33 -2.04
CA PRO A 39 6.26 -7.79 -0.91
C PRO A 39 5.93 -6.30 -1.07
N ILE A 40 5.09 -5.96 -2.04
CA ILE A 40 4.46 -4.63 -2.14
C ILE A 40 3.04 -4.75 -1.61
N LEU A 41 2.79 -4.17 -0.45
CA LEU A 41 1.55 -4.36 0.29
C LEU A 41 0.56 -3.21 0.00
N PRO A 42 -0.67 -3.51 -0.45
CA PRO A 42 -1.77 -2.56 -0.46
C PRO A 42 -2.36 -2.42 0.94
N VAL A 43 -2.56 -1.19 1.42
CA VAL A 43 -3.24 -0.94 2.70
C VAL A 43 -4.21 0.25 2.57
N PRO A 44 -5.45 0.11 3.07
CA PRO A 44 -6.12 -1.13 3.49
C PRO A 44 -6.38 -2.11 2.32
N LEU A 45 -6.49 -3.40 2.65
CA LEU A 45 -6.84 -4.47 1.71
C LEU A 45 -8.35 -4.51 1.43
N ARG A 46 -8.90 -3.45 0.82
CA ARG A 46 -10.34 -3.25 0.54
C ARG A 46 -10.87 -4.16 -0.59
N ILE A 47 -10.75 -5.47 -0.38
CA ILE A 47 -11.20 -6.51 -1.31
C ILE A 47 -12.73 -6.46 -1.53
N ASP A 48 -13.50 -5.91 -0.58
CA ASP A 48 -14.93 -5.69 -0.74
C ASP A 48 -15.25 -4.76 -1.91
N LYS A 49 -14.45 -3.70 -2.10
CA LYS A 49 -14.63 -2.75 -3.22
C LYS A 49 -14.30 -3.39 -4.55
N LEU A 50 -13.14 -4.04 -4.62
CA LEU A 50 -12.68 -4.75 -5.81
C LEU A 50 -13.66 -5.86 -6.23
N THR A 51 -14.10 -6.70 -5.28
CA THR A 51 -14.99 -7.82 -5.57
C THR A 51 -16.40 -7.38 -5.98
N ASN A 52 -16.83 -6.18 -5.57
CA ASN A 52 -18.10 -5.58 -5.97
C ASN A 52 -18.02 -4.75 -7.26
N GLY A 53 -16.82 -4.46 -7.76
CA GLY A 53 -16.60 -3.56 -8.91
C GLY A 53 -16.77 -2.09 -8.56
N GLU A 54 -16.58 -1.73 -7.29
CA GLU A 54 -16.74 -0.38 -6.75
C GLU A 54 -15.39 0.33 -6.67
N PRO A 55 -15.31 1.64 -6.96
CA PRO A 55 -14.03 2.34 -7.07
C PRO A 55 -13.27 2.43 -5.75
N THR A 56 -11.94 2.50 -5.88
CA THR A 56 -10.98 2.82 -4.82
C THR A 56 -10.14 4.02 -5.24
N VAL A 57 -9.68 4.84 -4.29
CA VAL A 57 -8.75 5.94 -4.59
C VAL A 57 -7.33 5.54 -4.19
N ILE A 58 -6.38 5.70 -5.11
CA ILE A 58 -4.97 5.40 -4.80
C ILE A 58 -4.30 6.63 -4.21
N ILE A 59 -3.69 6.45 -3.04
CA ILE A 59 -2.90 7.48 -2.36
C ILE A 59 -1.44 7.29 -2.76
N PHE A 60 -0.85 8.38 -3.21
CA PHE A 60 0.54 8.43 -3.64
C PHE A 60 1.39 9.16 -2.60
N PRO A 61 2.66 8.74 -2.40
CA PRO A 61 3.63 9.55 -1.66
C PRO A 61 4.05 10.79 -2.47
N ASN A 62 4.69 11.74 -1.81
CA ASN A 62 5.34 12.88 -2.44
C ASN A 62 6.60 12.43 -3.17
N THR A 63 6.50 12.21 -4.48
CA THR A 63 7.59 11.64 -5.28
C THR A 63 8.78 12.57 -5.42
N ASN A 64 8.56 13.89 -5.38
CA ASN A 64 9.67 14.83 -5.51
C ASN A 64 10.64 14.67 -4.33
N GLU A 65 10.09 14.55 -3.12
CA GLU A 65 10.89 14.29 -1.91
C GLU A 65 11.58 12.91 -1.96
N LEU A 66 10.88 11.89 -2.48
CA LEU A 66 11.46 10.56 -2.65
C LEU A 66 12.58 10.53 -3.69
N ASP A 67 12.43 11.24 -4.80
CA ASP A 67 13.40 11.29 -5.89
C ASP A 67 14.66 12.06 -5.46
N GLU A 68 14.51 13.13 -4.68
CA GLU A 68 15.61 13.84 -4.01
C GLU A 68 16.38 12.88 -3.09
N LEU A 69 15.68 12.17 -2.21
CA LEU A 69 16.29 11.18 -1.30
C LEU A 69 16.97 10.03 -2.06
N CYS A 70 16.34 9.52 -3.12
CA CYS A 70 16.93 8.50 -3.98
C CYS A 70 18.24 8.97 -4.60
N SER A 71 18.31 10.24 -5.01
CA SER A 71 19.52 10.85 -5.58
C SER A 71 20.67 10.87 -4.57
N GLU A 72 20.40 11.15 -3.28
CA GLU A 72 21.42 11.10 -2.21
C GLU A 72 22.08 9.71 -2.07
N TYR A 73 21.31 8.65 -2.30
CA TYR A 73 21.79 7.25 -2.20
C TYR A 73 22.17 6.63 -3.56
N ASN A 74 22.15 7.39 -4.66
CA ASN A 74 22.33 6.89 -6.02
C ASN A 74 21.38 5.73 -6.37
N LEU A 75 20.12 5.85 -5.95
CA LEU A 75 19.04 4.90 -6.20
C LEU A 75 18.03 5.47 -7.20
N ASN A 76 17.24 4.59 -7.78
CA ASN A 76 16.07 4.94 -8.58
C ASN A 76 14.94 3.94 -8.30
N ILE A 77 13.70 4.43 -8.23
CA ILE A 77 12.50 3.61 -8.05
C ILE A 77 11.74 3.52 -9.37
N ASN A 78 11.46 2.30 -9.82
CA ASN A 78 10.53 2.07 -10.92
C ASN A 78 9.09 2.06 -10.38
N TYR A 79 8.50 3.24 -10.25
CA TYR A 79 7.15 3.36 -9.70
C TYR A 79 6.08 2.65 -10.54
N ASN A 80 6.21 2.63 -11.87
CA ASN A 80 5.27 1.91 -12.73
C ASN A 80 5.23 0.42 -12.40
N LEU A 81 6.42 -0.17 -12.20
CA LEU A 81 6.54 -1.57 -11.81
C LEU A 81 6.03 -1.78 -10.38
N LEU A 82 6.37 -0.89 -9.45
CA LEU A 82 5.90 -0.92 -8.07
C LEU A 82 4.37 -0.98 -7.98
N TYR A 83 3.67 -0.04 -8.63
CA TYR A 83 2.21 -0.03 -8.62
C TYR A 83 1.61 -1.21 -9.40
N SER A 84 2.23 -1.64 -10.50
CA SER A 84 1.75 -2.82 -11.24
C SER A 84 1.81 -4.08 -10.37
N ILE A 85 2.90 -4.28 -9.63
CA ILE A 85 3.03 -5.40 -8.69
C ILE A 85 2.04 -5.25 -7.54
N GLY A 86 1.95 -4.07 -6.91
CA GLY A 86 1.00 -3.82 -5.81
C GLY A 86 -0.46 -4.06 -6.21
N LEU A 87 -0.86 -3.62 -7.40
CA LEU A 87 -2.20 -3.85 -7.93
C LEU A 87 -2.44 -5.34 -8.24
N ASN A 88 -1.45 -6.04 -8.81
CA ASN A 88 -1.55 -7.49 -9.01
C ASN A 88 -1.70 -8.23 -7.68
N ASN A 89 -0.89 -7.87 -6.67
CA ASN A 89 -0.97 -8.39 -5.31
C ASN A 89 -2.36 -8.23 -4.72
N LEU A 90 -2.96 -7.03 -4.82
CA LEU A 90 -4.33 -6.77 -4.37
C LEU A 90 -5.35 -7.67 -5.08
N ILE A 91 -5.27 -7.78 -6.41
CA ILE A 91 -6.18 -8.60 -7.21
C ILE A 91 -6.05 -10.08 -6.86
N THR A 92 -4.81 -10.58 -6.75
CA THR A 92 -4.50 -11.98 -6.43
C THR A 92 -5.00 -12.32 -5.03
N HIS A 93 -4.71 -11.47 -4.05
CA HIS A 93 -5.23 -11.61 -2.68
C HIS A 93 -6.77 -11.59 -2.65
N ALA A 94 -7.40 -10.67 -3.39
CA ALA A 94 -8.85 -10.59 -3.46
C ALA A 94 -9.49 -11.84 -4.07
N LYS A 95 -8.88 -12.45 -5.10
CA LYS A 95 -9.35 -13.71 -5.69
C LYS A 95 -9.32 -14.86 -4.68
N ILE A 96 -8.21 -14.98 -3.93
CA ILE A 96 -8.03 -16.01 -2.90
C ILE A 96 -9.08 -15.82 -1.81
N LYS A 97 -9.15 -14.63 -1.20
CA LYS A 97 -10.07 -14.34 -0.09
C LYS A 97 -11.53 -14.42 -0.50
N TYR A 98 -11.89 -13.97 -1.70
CA TYR A 98 -13.26 -14.09 -2.20
C TYR A 98 -13.66 -15.55 -2.35
N LYS A 99 -12.77 -16.42 -2.85
CA LYS A 99 -13.01 -17.86 -2.94
C LYS A 99 -13.15 -18.50 -1.56
N GLU A 100 -12.31 -18.13 -0.60
CA GLU A 100 -12.40 -18.62 0.78
C GLU A 100 -13.75 -18.25 1.44
N ILE A 101 -14.21 -17.00 1.27
CA ILE A 101 -15.40 -16.48 1.94
C ILE A 101 -16.70 -16.93 1.26
N THR A 102 -16.73 -16.92 -0.08
CA THR A 102 -17.96 -17.12 -0.86
C THR A 102 -18.05 -18.50 -1.50
N LEU A 103 -16.95 -19.27 -1.50
CA LEU A 103 -16.78 -20.53 -2.23
C LEU A 103 -16.92 -20.38 -3.76
N LYS A 104 -16.75 -19.16 -4.29
CA LYS A 104 -16.86 -18.85 -5.72
C LYS A 104 -15.61 -18.18 -6.26
N THR A 105 -15.37 -18.36 -7.55
CA THR A 105 -14.32 -17.62 -8.26
C THR A 105 -14.78 -16.18 -8.51
N LEU A 106 -13.89 -15.22 -8.26
CA LEU A 106 -14.16 -13.81 -8.56
C LEU A 106 -14.30 -13.59 -10.08
N ASN A 107 -15.42 -12.99 -10.48
CA ASN A 107 -15.70 -12.70 -11.88
C ASN A 107 -14.70 -11.66 -12.45
N PRO A 108 -13.97 -11.96 -13.54
CA PRO A 108 -13.07 -11.01 -14.18
C PRO A 108 -13.72 -9.68 -14.60
N LYS A 109 -15.03 -9.68 -14.90
CA LYS A 109 -15.78 -8.46 -15.20
C LYS A 109 -15.77 -7.48 -14.02
N LYS A 110 -15.84 -7.98 -12.79
CA LYS A 110 -15.81 -7.14 -11.57
C LYS A 110 -14.46 -6.45 -11.38
N ILE A 111 -13.38 -7.14 -11.69
CA ILE A 111 -12.02 -6.59 -11.66
C ILE A 111 -11.88 -5.48 -12.72
N ASN A 112 -12.39 -5.72 -13.93
CA ASN A 112 -12.42 -4.70 -14.99
C ASN A 112 -13.24 -3.46 -14.60
N GLU A 113 -14.44 -3.66 -14.03
CA GLU A 113 -15.31 -2.58 -13.55
C GLU A 113 -14.61 -1.75 -12.46
N TRP A 114 -13.99 -2.42 -11.47
CA TRP A 114 -13.20 -1.77 -10.43
C TRP A 114 -12.04 -0.96 -11.00
N TRP A 115 -11.22 -1.55 -11.87
CA TRP A 115 -10.04 -0.86 -12.40
C TRP A 115 -10.42 0.37 -13.23
N ASN A 116 -11.41 0.22 -14.12
CA ASN A 116 -11.86 1.33 -14.97
C ASN A 116 -12.47 2.48 -14.17
N SER A 117 -13.12 2.19 -13.04
CA SER A 117 -13.68 3.21 -12.15
C SER A 117 -12.65 3.81 -11.19
N SER A 118 -11.50 3.16 -10.96
CA SER A 118 -10.49 3.60 -9.98
C SER A 118 -9.29 4.35 -10.59
N LYS A 119 -8.84 3.94 -11.79
CA LYS A 119 -7.56 4.39 -12.37
C LYS A 119 -7.43 5.90 -12.63
N ASN A 120 -8.56 6.58 -12.80
CA ASN A 120 -8.63 8.02 -13.08
C ASN A 120 -8.97 8.85 -11.83
N LEU A 121 -9.11 8.21 -10.67
CA LEU A 121 -9.45 8.88 -9.42
C LEU A 121 -8.20 9.33 -8.70
N SER A 122 -8.27 10.51 -8.10
CA SER A 122 -7.22 11.03 -7.24
C SER A 122 -7.80 11.79 -6.05
N SER A 123 -7.12 11.74 -4.91
CA SER A 123 -7.45 12.57 -3.75
C SER A 123 -6.18 13.20 -3.18
N LYS A 124 -6.33 14.39 -2.61
CA LYS A 124 -5.26 15.12 -1.91
C LYS A 124 -5.45 14.99 -0.40
N SER A 125 -5.34 13.77 0.12
CA SER A 125 -5.24 13.55 1.56
C SER A 125 -3.81 13.87 2.00
N ILE A 126 -3.63 15.02 2.65
CA ILE A 126 -2.32 15.52 3.11
C ILE A 126 -1.68 14.50 4.06
N ASP A 127 -2.41 14.13 5.11
CA ASP A 127 -1.90 13.23 6.14
C ASP A 127 -1.54 11.84 5.59
N LEU A 128 -2.36 11.27 4.71
CA LEU A 128 -2.04 9.96 4.12
C LEU A 128 -0.86 10.06 3.17
N MET A 129 -0.77 11.12 2.35
CA MET A 129 0.39 11.36 1.48
C MET A 129 1.67 11.48 2.30
N GLU A 130 1.69 12.30 3.35
CA GLU A 130 2.83 12.44 4.28
C GLU A 130 3.19 11.10 4.93
N SER A 131 2.17 10.36 5.38
CA SER A 131 2.34 9.04 6.02
C SER A 131 2.99 8.02 5.09
N PHE A 132 2.51 7.91 3.84
CA PHE A 132 3.12 7.02 2.84
C PHE A 132 4.50 7.52 2.39
N THR A 133 4.71 8.84 2.31
CA THR A 133 6.03 9.42 2.02
C THR A 133 7.04 8.98 3.07
N LEU A 134 6.70 9.08 4.36
CA LEU A 134 7.59 8.63 5.45
C LEU A 134 7.95 7.15 5.33
N ILE A 135 6.97 6.27 5.06
CA ILE A 135 7.21 4.82 4.92
C ILE A 135 8.24 4.57 3.81
N PHE A 136 8.08 5.22 2.66
CA PHE A 136 9.02 5.11 1.54
C PHE A 136 10.38 5.70 1.89
N SER A 137 10.42 6.89 2.47
CA SER A 137 11.66 7.58 2.84
C SER A 137 12.51 6.74 3.78
N GLU A 138 11.90 6.16 4.83
CA GLU A 138 12.64 5.28 5.73
C GLU A 138 13.08 3.97 5.05
N PHE A 139 12.26 3.40 4.17
CA PHE A 139 12.67 2.22 3.40
C PHE A 139 13.86 2.52 2.47
N ILE A 140 13.84 3.65 1.76
CA ILE A 140 14.94 4.10 0.89
C ILE A 140 16.22 4.31 1.70
N ARG A 141 16.13 4.92 2.90
CA ARG A 141 17.30 5.08 3.79
C ARG A 141 17.90 3.75 4.19
N VAL A 142 17.06 2.78 4.56
CA VAL A 142 17.52 1.41 4.90
C VAL A 142 18.20 0.74 3.71
N PHE A 143 17.58 0.83 2.53
CA PHE A 143 18.10 0.20 1.31
C PHE A 143 19.41 0.85 0.84
N GLY A 144 19.48 2.18 0.86
CA GLY A 144 20.66 2.97 0.54
C GLY A 144 21.80 2.71 1.51
N TYR A 145 21.51 2.62 2.82
CA TYR A 145 22.50 2.25 3.83
C TYR A 145 23.08 0.84 3.58
N LYS A 146 22.23 -0.14 3.24
CA LYS A 146 22.69 -1.49 2.86
C LYS A 146 23.66 -1.44 1.70
N ILE A 147 23.33 -0.71 0.63
CA ILE A 147 24.17 -0.63 -0.57
C ILE A 147 25.50 0.05 -0.24
N LYS A 148 25.46 1.19 0.45
CA LYS A 148 26.66 1.96 0.83
C LYS A 148 27.64 1.15 1.70
N ASN A 149 27.12 0.29 2.57
CA ASN A 149 27.92 -0.52 3.48
C ASN A 149 28.09 -1.98 3.02
N ASN A 150 27.65 -2.32 1.81
CA ASN A 150 27.70 -3.67 1.22
C ASN A 150 27.16 -4.78 2.16
N LEU A 151 26.08 -4.50 2.89
CA LEU A 151 25.50 -5.46 3.84
C LEU A 151 24.75 -6.57 3.10
N LYS A 152 24.82 -7.79 3.65
CA LYS A 152 24.02 -8.92 3.16
C LYS A 152 22.62 -8.87 3.76
N PHE A 153 21.60 -9.25 2.99
CA PHE A 153 20.20 -9.25 3.46
C PHE A 153 19.94 -10.18 4.66
N ASN A 154 20.79 -11.20 4.86
CA ASN A 154 20.70 -12.15 5.97
C ASN A 154 21.65 -11.81 7.13
N ASP A 155 22.31 -10.66 7.10
CA ASP A 155 23.21 -10.20 8.15
C ASP A 155 22.42 -9.81 9.41
N GLU A 156 22.93 -10.18 10.59
CA GLU A 156 22.33 -9.78 11.87
C GLU A 156 22.32 -8.25 12.03
N VAL A 157 23.35 -7.56 11.54
CA VAL A 157 23.42 -6.09 11.52
C VAL A 157 22.28 -5.52 10.68
N PHE A 158 22.07 -6.06 9.49
CA PHE A 158 21.00 -5.59 8.61
C PHE A 158 19.60 -5.90 9.19
N ARG A 159 19.45 -7.06 9.85
CA ARG A 159 18.23 -7.41 10.59
C ARG A 159 17.93 -6.42 11.71
N LYS A 160 18.94 -5.95 12.46
CA LYS A 160 18.76 -4.90 13.49
C LYS A 160 18.30 -3.59 12.88
N ILE A 161 18.86 -3.19 11.73
CA ILE A 161 18.43 -2.00 10.99
C ILE A 161 16.97 -2.10 10.54
N LEU A 162 16.52 -3.28 10.08
CA LEU A 162 15.11 -3.50 9.73
C LEU A 162 14.18 -3.44 10.95
N ILE A 163 14.63 -3.86 12.13
CA ILE A 163 13.88 -3.71 13.37
C ILE A 163 13.73 -2.23 13.73
N GLU A 164 14.81 -1.45 13.63
CA GLU A 164 14.80 0.00 13.87
C GLU A 164 13.88 0.74 12.89
N TYR A 165 13.88 0.33 11.62
CA TYR A 165 12.92 0.80 10.63
C TYR A 165 11.48 0.57 11.07
N CYS A 166 11.14 -0.67 11.48
CA CYS A 166 9.80 -0.97 11.98
C CYS A 166 9.46 -0.10 13.20
N ASP A 167 10.42 0.10 14.12
CA ASP A 167 10.22 0.91 15.32
C ASP A 167 9.95 2.39 15.04
N LYS A 168 10.64 2.97 14.06
CA LYS A 168 10.36 4.34 13.62
C LYS A 168 8.97 4.49 13.05
N ILE A 169 8.55 3.56 12.18
CA ILE A 169 7.22 3.59 11.59
C ILE A 169 6.15 3.38 12.67
N ILE A 170 6.30 2.38 13.54
CA ILE A 170 5.39 2.16 14.67
C ILE A 170 5.27 3.42 15.54
N LYS A 171 6.39 4.03 15.92
CA LYS A 171 6.39 5.25 16.73
C LYS A 171 5.61 6.37 16.06
N HIS A 172 5.83 6.58 14.76
CA HIS A 172 5.13 7.63 14.01
C HIS A 172 3.61 7.40 13.95
N PHE A 173 3.16 6.21 13.55
CA PHE A 173 1.73 5.95 13.42
C PHE A 173 1.01 5.87 14.76
N ARG A 174 1.70 5.42 15.82
CA ARG A 174 1.18 5.55 17.20
C ARG A 174 0.96 7.00 17.57
N PHE A 175 1.94 7.86 17.32
CA PHE A 175 1.81 9.30 17.57
C PHE A 175 0.65 9.90 16.76
N LYS A 176 0.50 9.56 15.48
CA LYS A 176 -0.64 10.01 14.65
C LYS A 176 -2.00 9.62 15.24
N ILE A 177 -2.11 8.43 15.82
CA ILE A 177 -3.34 7.98 16.50
C ILE A 177 -3.50 8.71 17.84
N GLU A 178 -2.47 8.74 18.67
CA GLU A 178 -2.49 9.33 20.03
C GLU A 178 -2.78 10.84 20.01
N GLU A 179 -2.25 11.59 19.03
CA GLU A 179 -2.58 13.00 18.81
C GLU A 179 -4.05 13.22 18.42
N ASN A 180 -4.70 12.18 17.88
CA ASN A 180 -6.11 12.20 17.50
C ASN A 180 -6.47 13.36 16.54
N ILE A 181 -5.57 13.72 15.64
CA ILE A 181 -5.76 14.76 14.62
C ILE A 181 -5.52 14.17 13.24
N PHE A 182 -6.44 14.43 12.32
CA PHE A 182 -6.34 14.09 10.92
C PHE A 182 -6.42 15.36 10.05
N LYS A 183 -5.42 15.59 9.21
CA LYS A 183 -5.33 16.74 8.30
C LYS A 183 -5.74 16.38 6.89
N MET A 184 -6.59 17.21 6.29
CA MET A 184 -7.06 17.04 4.92
C MET A 184 -7.14 18.37 4.18
N LYS A 185 -7.14 18.31 2.85
CA LYS A 185 -7.36 19.48 2.00
C LYS A 185 -8.80 19.48 1.48
N GLN A 186 -9.56 20.53 1.81
CA GLN A 186 -10.90 20.77 1.31
C GLN A 186 -11.00 22.21 0.82
N GLU A 187 -11.44 22.41 -0.43
CA GLU A 187 -11.61 23.76 -1.02
C GLU A 187 -10.37 24.66 -0.90
N ASN A 188 -9.18 24.08 -1.04
CA ASN A 188 -7.86 24.71 -0.87
C ASN A 188 -7.46 25.09 0.56
N LEU A 189 -8.30 24.83 1.56
CA LEU A 189 -7.98 24.99 2.97
C LEU A 189 -7.49 23.67 3.58
N ILE A 190 -6.60 23.78 4.56
CA ILE A 190 -6.18 22.64 5.39
C ILE A 190 -7.14 22.60 6.57
N ILE A 191 -7.92 21.52 6.66
CA ILE A 191 -8.82 21.26 7.78
C ILE A 191 -8.18 20.22 8.69
N GLN A 192 -8.36 20.41 10.00
CA GLN A 192 -7.94 19.47 11.03
C GLN A 192 -9.18 18.95 11.75
N GLU A 193 -9.35 17.63 11.75
CA GLU A 193 -10.48 16.97 12.40
C GLU A 193 -10.00 15.91 13.37
N LYS A 194 -10.85 15.51 14.31
CA LYS A 194 -10.53 14.41 15.22
C LYS A 194 -10.56 13.08 14.48
N LEU A 195 -9.59 12.21 14.75
CA LEU A 195 -9.53 10.86 14.18
C LEU A 195 -10.58 9.92 14.79
N TYR A 196 -10.86 10.10 16.09
CA TYR A 196 -11.83 9.34 16.86
C TYR A 196 -12.39 10.17 18.03
N ILE A 197 -13.51 9.71 18.58
CA ILE A 197 -14.04 10.18 19.87
C ILE A 197 -13.89 9.09 20.92
N GLU A 198 -13.59 9.48 22.15
CA GLU A 198 -13.57 8.56 23.29
C GLU A 198 -14.88 8.68 24.09
N LYS A 199 -15.56 7.55 24.31
CA LYS A 199 -16.72 7.47 25.20
C LYS A 199 -16.63 6.21 26.06
N LYS A 200 -16.74 6.36 27.39
CA LYS A 200 -16.67 5.23 28.33
C LYS A 200 -15.42 4.35 28.15
N LYS A 201 -14.24 4.97 28.00
CA LYS A 201 -12.95 4.29 27.76
C LYS A 201 -12.90 3.43 26.49
N LYS A 202 -13.74 3.74 25.51
CA LYS A 202 -13.75 3.10 24.18
C LYS A 202 -13.51 4.15 23.11
N CYS A 203 -12.69 3.81 22.12
CA CYS A 203 -12.43 4.63 20.94
C CYS A 203 -13.47 4.34 19.86
N TYR A 204 -14.06 5.40 19.30
CA TYR A 204 -15.00 5.33 18.18
C TYR A 204 -14.42 6.13 17.01
N PRO A 205 -13.85 5.45 16.00
CA PRO A 205 -13.33 6.09 14.79
C PRO A 205 -14.36 7.00 14.12
N LEU A 206 -13.91 8.15 13.63
CA LEU A 206 -14.76 9.08 12.89
C LEU A 206 -14.69 8.82 11.38
N VAL A 207 -15.80 9.12 10.71
CA VAL A 207 -15.89 9.13 9.24
C VAL A 207 -15.50 10.52 8.78
N HIS A 208 -14.58 10.58 7.84
CA HIS A 208 -14.09 11.82 7.24
C HIS A 208 -14.49 11.91 5.78
N GLU A 209 -14.78 13.13 5.35
CA GLU A 209 -15.11 13.47 3.98
C GLU A 209 -13.85 13.95 3.24
N ILE A 210 -13.55 13.36 2.09
CA ILE A 210 -12.44 13.79 1.23
C ILE A 210 -12.92 14.19 -0.15
N SER A 211 -12.27 15.21 -0.70
CA SER A 211 -12.40 15.57 -2.10
C SER A 211 -11.71 14.54 -2.98
N VAL A 212 -12.44 14.02 -3.95
CA VAL A 212 -11.96 13.07 -4.96
C VAL A 212 -12.19 13.69 -6.34
N LEU A 213 -11.11 13.83 -7.10
CA LEU A 213 -11.14 14.27 -8.50
C LEU A 213 -11.19 13.06 -9.41
N ASP A 214 -12.23 12.99 -10.24
CA ASP A 214 -12.33 12.10 -11.39
C ASP A 214 -11.81 12.83 -12.63
N ARG A 215 -10.64 12.41 -13.10
CA ARG A 215 -9.97 13.04 -14.24
C ARG A 215 -10.62 12.73 -15.57
N SER A 216 -11.44 11.67 -15.66
CA SER A 216 -12.11 11.29 -16.91
C SER A 216 -13.17 12.31 -17.36
N ASN A 217 -13.76 13.02 -16.40
CA ASN A 217 -14.80 14.01 -16.63
C ASN A 217 -14.51 15.36 -15.93
N ASN A 218 -13.34 15.49 -15.32
CA ASN A 218 -12.89 16.65 -14.55
C ASN A 218 -13.87 17.08 -13.45
N LYS A 219 -14.54 16.11 -12.81
CA LYS A 219 -15.49 16.37 -11.71
C LYS A 219 -14.86 16.05 -10.37
N THR A 220 -15.05 16.95 -9.41
CA THR A 220 -14.73 16.71 -8.01
C THR A 220 -16.00 16.34 -7.26
N TYR A 221 -15.93 15.32 -6.41
CA TYR A 221 -17.01 14.94 -5.52
C TYR A 221 -16.47 14.54 -4.15
N THR A 222 -17.33 14.58 -3.15
CA THR A 222 -17.01 14.18 -1.79
C THR A 222 -17.28 12.69 -1.58
N ARG A 223 -16.40 12.05 -0.80
CA ARG A 223 -16.55 10.66 -0.38
C ARG A 223 -16.12 10.47 1.06
N GLU A 224 -16.72 9.48 1.69
CA GLU A 224 -16.50 9.14 3.10
C GLU A 224 -15.43 8.04 3.23
N PHE A 225 -14.63 8.07 4.29
CA PHE A 225 -13.77 6.95 4.70
C PHE A 225 -13.37 7.08 6.18
N VAL A 226 -12.72 6.05 6.74
CA VAL A 226 -12.27 6.02 8.14
C VAL A 226 -10.73 5.93 8.19
N PRO A 227 -10.01 7.06 8.35
CA PRO A 227 -8.54 7.10 8.35
C PRO A 227 -7.93 6.31 9.50
N TYR A 228 -8.59 6.26 10.66
CA TYR A 228 -8.13 5.49 11.82
C TYR A 228 -7.80 4.03 11.45
N LEU A 229 -8.66 3.39 10.65
CA LEU A 229 -8.48 1.99 10.27
C LEU A 229 -7.25 1.79 9.37
N ILE A 230 -6.90 2.79 8.55
CA ILE A 230 -5.70 2.74 7.72
C ILE A 230 -4.44 2.79 8.60
N TYR A 231 -4.40 3.68 9.59
CA TYR A 231 -3.29 3.76 10.54
C TYR A 231 -3.16 2.51 11.40
N ASP A 232 -4.29 1.94 11.84
CA ASP A 232 -4.31 0.69 12.59
C ASP A 232 -3.79 -0.50 11.74
N ASP A 233 -4.22 -0.61 10.48
CA ASP A 233 -3.72 -1.63 9.56
C ASP A 233 -2.20 -1.50 9.31
N ILE A 234 -1.69 -0.27 9.13
CA ILE A 234 -0.25 -0.01 9.00
C ILE A 234 0.47 -0.45 10.27
N LEU A 235 0.00 -0.05 11.46
CA LEU A 235 0.61 -0.45 12.73
C LEU A 235 0.67 -1.97 12.87
N ASN A 236 -0.45 -2.66 12.60
CA ASN A 236 -0.52 -4.11 12.66
C ASN A 236 0.51 -4.78 11.74
N CYS A 237 0.68 -4.26 10.51
CA CYS A 237 1.69 -4.73 9.58
C CYS A 237 3.11 -4.58 10.16
N PHE A 238 3.47 -3.39 10.65
CA PHE A 238 4.83 -3.15 11.15
C PHE A 238 5.11 -3.86 12.48
N TYR A 239 4.12 -4.05 13.35
CA TYR A 239 4.24 -4.92 14.52
C TYR A 239 4.49 -6.37 14.13
N TYR A 240 3.74 -6.87 13.14
CA TYR A 240 3.94 -8.22 12.63
C TYR A 240 5.35 -8.39 12.06
N ASN A 241 5.80 -7.50 11.19
CA ASN A 241 7.14 -7.50 10.61
C ASN A 241 8.23 -7.50 11.68
N LYS A 242 8.11 -6.60 12.67
CA LYS A 242 9.03 -6.54 13.81
C LYS A 242 9.05 -7.87 14.59
N SER A 243 7.89 -8.49 14.79
CA SER A 243 7.79 -9.77 15.49
C SER A 243 8.49 -10.90 14.72
N ILE A 244 8.36 -10.94 13.39
CA ILE A 244 9.04 -11.92 12.53
C ILE A 244 10.54 -11.66 12.54
N LEU A 245 10.96 -10.39 12.41
CA LEU A 245 12.36 -9.99 12.51
C LEU A 245 12.97 -10.28 13.89
N LYS A 246 12.19 -10.42 14.97
CA LYS A 246 12.74 -10.81 16.29
C LYS A 246 12.86 -12.32 16.47
N LYS A 247 12.02 -13.10 15.80
CA LYS A 247 12.12 -14.56 15.82
C LYS A 247 13.29 -14.99 14.92
N GLU A 248 14.10 -15.95 15.34
CA GLU A 248 15.11 -16.59 14.48
C GLU A 248 14.44 -17.53 13.46
N LEU A 249 13.36 -17.07 12.81
CA LEU A 249 12.72 -17.80 11.73
C LEU A 249 13.65 -17.73 10.51
N SER A 250 14.54 -18.72 10.45
CA SER A 250 15.49 -19.01 9.37
C SER A 250 15.03 -18.51 8.00
N GLY A 251 15.57 -17.36 7.56
CA GLY A 251 15.87 -16.93 6.18
C GLY A 251 14.85 -17.08 5.03
N LYS A 252 13.67 -17.66 5.24
CA LYS A 252 12.76 -18.08 4.16
C LYS A 252 11.64 -17.09 3.87
N MET A 253 11.43 -16.06 4.68
CA MET A 253 10.31 -15.11 4.50
C MET A 253 10.77 -13.66 4.23
N ILE A 254 12.08 -13.39 4.30
CA ILE A 254 12.66 -12.09 4.04
C ILE A 254 13.58 -12.23 2.83
N ASN A 255 13.24 -11.58 1.72
CA ASN A 255 14.12 -11.49 0.56
C ASN A 255 13.97 -10.12 -0.10
N LEU A 256 14.62 -9.11 0.47
CA LEU A 256 14.59 -7.76 -0.09
C LEU A 256 15.46 -7.63 -1.35
N LYS A 257 16.27 -8.65 -1.69
CA LYS A 257 17.01 -8.72 -2.96
C LYS A 257 16.06 -8.73 -4.15
N LEU A 258 14.82 -9.21 -3.98
CA LEU A 258 13.80 -9.18 -5.03
C LEU A 258 13.59 -7.76 -5.59
N TYR A 259 13.75 -6.71 -4.77
CA TYR A 259 13.62 -5.33 -5.25
C TYR A 259 14.75 -4.93 -6.22
N GLU A 260 15.97 -5.42 -5.99
CA GLU A 260 17.12 -5.29 -6.88
C GLU A 260 16.96 -6.21 -8.12
N ASP A 261 16.72 -7.50 -7.89
CA ASP A 261 16.67 -8.54 -8.94
C ASP A 261 15.58 -8.24 -10.00
N PHE A 262 14.49 -7.57 -9.61
CA PHE A 262 13.40 -7.17 -10.52
C PHE A 262 13.43 -5.70 -10.94
N ASN A 263 14.52 -4.96 -10.68
CA ASN A 263 14.67 -3.55 -11.05
C ASN A 263 13.52 -2.65 -10.53
N ILE A 264 13.00 -2.96 -9.34
CA ILE A 264 12.04 -2.09 -8.64
C ILE A 264 12.80 -0.96 -7.98
N ILE A 265 13.94 -1.30 -7.35
CA ILE A 265 14.94 -0.35 -6.87
C ILE A 265 16.27 -0.72 -7.51
N SER A 266 16.89 0.22 -8.20
CA SER A 266 18.16 0.01 -8.91
C SER A 266 19.19 1.06 -8.52
N SER A 267 20.47 0.68 -8.49
CA SER A 267 21.54 1.67 -8.44
C SER A 267 21.68 2.38 -9.80
N VAL A 268 21.93 3.69 -9.78
CA VAL A 268 22.14 4.49 -10.99
C VAL A 268 23.40 4.03 -11.75
N PHE A 269 24.39 3.45 -11.06
CA PHE A 269 25.63 2.97 -11.68
C PHE A 269 25.47 1.67 -12.50
N SER A 270 24.43 0.88 -12.23
CA SER A 270 24.17 -0.39 -12.93
C SER A 270 23.47 -0.23 -14.29
N PHE A 271 23.01 0.98 -14.65
CA PHE A 271 22.36 1.25 -15.92
C PHE A 271 23.25 2.14 -16.81
N ASN A 272 23.64 1.61 -17.98
CA ASN A 272 24.22 2.43 -19.05
C ASN A 272 23.31 3.64 -19.32
N ARG A 273 23.94 4.81 -19.44
CA ARG A 273 23.36 6.15 -19.65
C ARG A 273 22.38 6.25 -20.84
N ILE A 274 21.21 5.64 -20.75
CA ILE A 274 20.12 5.83 -21.71
C ILE A 274 19.03 6.61 -20.99
N ASN A 275 19.11 7.94 -21.14
CA ASN A 275 18.05 8.92 -20.88
C ASN A 275 17.18 8.68 -19.64
N TYR A 276 17.75 8.94 -18.46
CA TYR A 276 16.94 9.25 -17.28
C TYR A 276 16.27 10.62 -17.49
N LYS A 277 15.13 10.62 -18.18
CA LYS A 277 14.14 11.65 -17.90
C LYS A 277 13.58 11.33 -16.52
N HIS A 278 13.70 12.27 -15.59
CA HIS A 278 12.87 12.31 -14.38
C HIS A 278 11.42 12.08 -14.78
N HIS A 279 10.95 10.85 -14.70
CA HIS A 279 9.57 10.52 -15.02
C HIS A 279 8.76 10.80 -13.76
N SER A 280 8.32 12.04 -13.65
CA SER A 280 7.20 12.50 -12.81
C SER A 280 5.86 11.81 -13.16
N ASP A 281 5.89 10.59 -13.70
CA ASP A 281 4.76 9.87 -14.29
C ASP A 281 4.00 9.03 -13.28
N LEU A 282 4.20 9.25 -11.97
CA LEU A 282 3.39 8.64 -10.93
C LEU A 282 1.90 8.93 -11.11
N HIS A 283 1.59 10.06 -11.73
CA HIS A 283 0.23 10.49 -12.01
C HIS A 283 -0.45 9.75 -13.17
N ASN A 284 0.25 8.83 -13.85
CA ASN A 284 -0.25 8.15 -15.03
C ASN A 284 -0.64 6.69 -14.80
N LEU A 285 -1.25 6.36 -13.65
CA LEU A 285 -1.97 5.08 -13.51
C LEU A 285 -2.97 4.83 -14.64
N GLU A 286 -3.53 5.90 -15.21
CA GLU A 286 -4.40 5.87 -16.39
C GLU A 286 -3.76 5.17 -17.59
N LYS A 287 -2.43 5.23 -17.71
CA LYS A 287 -1.65 4.57 -18.77
C LYS A 287 -1.42 3.08 -18.50
N LEU A 288 -1.60 2.61 -17.26
CA LEU A 288 -1.46 1.19 -16.93
C LEU A 288 -2.68 0.40 -17.44
N LYS A 289 -2.40 -0.53 -18.36
CA LYS A 289 -3.42 -1.45 -18.87
C LYS A 289 -3.58 -2.64 -17.92
N LEU A 290 -4.81 -3.02 -17.62
CA LEU A 290 -5.10 -4.11 -16.68
C LEU A 290 -4.47 -5.45 -17.09
N ASN A 291 -4.43 -5.76 -18.39
CA ASN A 291 -3.76 -6.98 -18.86
C ASN A 291 -2.28 -7.00 -18.48
N LYS A 292 -1.57 -5.88 -18.65
CA LYS A 292 -0.17 -5.74 -18.21
C LYS A 292 -0.01 -5.91 -16.70
N ILE A 293 -0.92 -5.33 -15.90
CA ILE A 293 -0.92 -5.51 -14.45
C ILE A 293 -1.06 -7.00 -14.09
N LEU A 294 -1.99 -7.71 -14.72
CA LEU A 294 -2.25 -9.12 -14.46
C LEU A 294 -1.11 -10.06 -14.91
N GLU A 295 -0.32 -9.62 -15.89
CA GLU A 295 0.79 -10.39 -16.46
C GLU A 295 2.16 -10.05 -15.86
N VAL A 296 2.25 -9.06 -14.95
CA VAL A 296 3.52 -8.56 -14.40
C VAL A 296 4.43 -9.67 -13.85
N TYR A 297 3.88 -10.69 -13.18
CA TYR A 297 4.70 -11.80 -12.68
C TYR A 297 5.20 -12.73 -13.77
N LYS A 298 4.44 -12.91 -14.86
CA LYS A 298 4.91 -13.67 -16.03
C LYS A 298 6.08 -12.95 -16.71
N ASP A 299 5.98 -11.62 -16.82
CA ASP A 299 7.03 -10.78 -17.40
C ASP A 299 8.32 -10.82 -16.57
N LEU A 300 8.17 -10.89 -15.23
CA LEU A 300 9.27 -11.06 -14.28
C LEU A 300 9.77 -12.51 -14.16
N LYS A 301 9.13 -13.47 -14.84
CA LYS A 301 9.44 -14.91 -14.81
C LYS A 301 9.33 -15.53 -13.40
N ILE A 302 8.29 -15.17 -12.65
CA ILE A 302 7.95 -15.64 -11.29
C ILE A 302 6.64 -16.45 -11.29
#